data_AF-A0A6G0KZS3-F1
#
_entry.id   AF-A0A6G0KZS3-F1
#
_cell.length_a   1.000
_cell.length_b   1.000
_cell.length_c   1.000
_cell.angle_alpha   90.00
_cell.angle_beta   90.00
_cell.angle_gamma   90.00
#
_symmetry.space_group_name_H-M   'P 1'
#
loop_
_entity.id
_entity.type
_entity.pdbx_description
1 polymer ?
#
loop_
_entity_poly.entity_id
_entity_poly.type
_entity_poly.pdbx_seq_one_letter_code
_entity_poly.pdbx_strand_id
1 'polypeptide(L)'
;MQVDELPCFWGAVFREAAKPVCARSSTLTYAKKAFSCFMPRVAVQWDPIRKEGNPTRSELVNNVIKTVKRFEVRCQGVQSAARRPIEYEEFVNLLTLVHAAQGKEALKYVVSSVLTLQ
;
A
#
# COMPACT_ATOMS: atom_id res chain seq x y z
N MET A 1 -28.77 -36.13 20.59
CA MET A 1 -27.34 -35.76 20.62
C MET A 1 -27.25 -34.41 19.94
N GLN A 2 -27.31 -33.35 20.76
CA GLN A 2 -27.32 -31.95 20.34
C GLN A 2 -25.95 -31.61 19.78
N VAL A 3 -25.92 -31.06 18.57
CA VAL A 3 -24.72 -30.50 17.95
C VAL A 3 -24.66 -29.06 18.46
N ASP A 4 -24.02 -28.85 19.61
CA ASP A 4 -23.87 -27.52 20.18
C ASP A 4 -22.86 -26.70 19.38
N GLU A 5 -23.34 -25.53 19.01
CA GLU A 5 -22.72 -24.49 18.21
C GLU A 5 -21.38 -24.03 18.82
N LEU A 6 -20.28 -24.17 18.07
CA LEU A 6 -19.07 -23.40 18.31
C LEU A 6 -19.10 -22.16 17.40
N PRO A 7 -19.46 -20.97 17.91
CA PRO A 7 -19.44 -19.76 17.12
C PRO A 7 -18.00 -19.39 16.81
N CYS A 8 -17.70 -19.26 15.52
CA CYS A 8 -16.63 -18.50 14.86
C CYS A 8 -15.61 -17.76 15.76
N PHE A 9 -14.84 -18.48 16.58
CA PHE A 9 -13.79 -17.89 17.42
C PHE A 9 -12.72 -17.16 16.59
N TRP A 10 -12.52 -17.61 15.35
CA TRP A 10 -11.60 -16.97 14.39
C TRP A 10 -12.21 -15.82 13.58
N GLY A 11 -13.53 -15.62 13.62
CA GLY A 11 -14.21 -14.55 12.86
C GLY A 11 -14.31 -13.22 13.62
N ALA A 12 -14.25 -13.27 14.96
CA ALA A 12 -14.42 -12.11 15.84
C ALA A 12 -13.11 -11.41 16.20
N VAL A 13 -11.97 -12.13 16.22
CA VAL A 13 -10.66 -11.54 16.57
C VAL A 13 -10.20 -10.47 15.57
N PHE A 14 -10.72 -10.48 14.34
CA PHE A 14 -10.31 -9.52 13.32
C PHE A 14 -11.15 -8.22 13.28
N ARG A 15 -12.21 -8.08 14.09
CA ARG A 15 -13.15 -6.94 13.93
C ARG A 15 -12.86 -5.70 14.76
N GLU A 16 -12.26 -5.78 15.94
CA GLU A 16 -12.25 -4.62 16.85
C GLU A 16 -10.90 -3.88 17.04
N ALA A 17 -9.73 -4.41 16.64
CA ALA A 17 -8.45 -3.86 17.18
C ALA A 17 -7.23 -3.77 16.24
N ALA A 18 -7.36 -3.82 14.92
CA ALA A 18 -6.20 -3.72 14.03
C ALA A 18 -6.36 -2.64 12.95
N LYS A 19 -6.33 -1.37 13.35
CA LYS A 19 -6.06 -0.30 12.38
C LYS A 19 -4.71 -0.60 11.71
N PRO A 20 -4.60 -0.62 10.38
CA PRO A 20 -3.33 -0.89 9.73
C PRO A 20 -2.41 0.33 9.85
N VAL A 21 -1.59 0.35 10.89
CA VAL A 21 -0.65 1.46 11.20
C VAL A 21 0.74 1.24 10.58
N CYS A 22 1.10 -0.01 10.25
CA CYS A 22 2.48 -0.35 9.89
C CYS A 22 2.77 -0.39 8.38
N ALA A 23 1.80 -0.72 7.53
CA ALA A 23 2.05 -0.91 6.09
C ALA A 23 0.85 -0.56 5.21
N ARG A 24 1.15 -0.06 4.01
CA ARG A 24 0.15 0.18 2.95
C ARG A 24 -0.15 -1.07 2.13
N SER A 25 -1.32 -1.10 1.49
CA SER A 25 -1.78 -2.19 0.63
C SER A 25 -0.84 -2.44 -0.55
N SER A 26 -0.15 -1.41 -1.07
CA SER A 26 0.87 -1.57 -2.13
C SER A 26 2.06 -2.38 -1.64
N THR A 27 2.56 -2.11 -0.43
CA THR A 27 3.69 -2.81 0.19
C THR A 27 3.31 -4.27 0.47
N LEU A 28 2.11 -4.50 1.01
CA LEU A 28 1.61 -5.85 1.26
C LEU A 28 1.42 -6.65 -0.04
N THR A 29 0.93 -5.99 -1.10
CA THR A 29 0.78 -6.64 -2.42
C THR A 29 2.14 -6.99 -3.02
N TYR A 30 3.13 -6.11 -2.87
CA TYR A 30 4.49 -6.38 -3.33
C TYR A 30 5.14 -7.54 -2.56
N ALA A 31 5.07 -7.52 -1.22
CA ALA A 31 5.59 -8.62 -0.39
C ALA A 31 4.91 -9.94 -0.74
N LYS A 32 3.58 -9.95 -0.88
CA LYS A 32 2.82 -11.11 -1.33
C LYS A 32 3.31 -11.64 -2.68
N LYS A 33 3.53 -10.75 -3.66
CA LYS A 33 4.07 -11.12 -4.97
C LYS A 33 5.46 -11.75 -4.83
N ALA A 34 6.34 -11.13 -4.05
CA ALA A 34 7.70 -11.63 -3.82
C ALA A 34 7.69 -13.04 -3.23
N PHE A 35 6.92 -13.29 -2.16
CA PHE A 35 6.80 -14.63 -1.58
C PHE A 35 6.15 -15.63 -2.53
N SER A 36 5.14 -15.21 -3.29
CA SER A 36 4.44 -16.07 -4.25
C SER A 36 5.37 -16.61 -5.35
N CYS A 37 6.40 -15.87 -5.75
CA CYS A 37 7.35 -16.31 -6.78
C CYS A 37 8.17 -17.52 -6.36
N PHE A 38 8.41 -17.68 -5.05
CA PHE A 38 9.19 -18.80 -4.51
C PHE A 38 8.35 -20.06 -4.25
N MET A 39 7.03 -20.00 -4.42
CA MET A 39 6.16 -21.14 -4.13
C MET A 39 6.12 -22.13 -5.29
N PRO A 40 6.34 -23.45 -5.08
CA PRO A 40 6.43 -24.43 -6.17
C PRO A 40 5.19 -24.50 -7.08
N ARG A 41 3.99 -24.28 -6.52
CA ARG A 41 2.71 -24.35 -7.23
C ARG A 41 2.11 -22.95 -7.46
N VAL A 42 2.86 -22.03 -8.06
CA VAL A 42 2.47 -20.60 -8.23
C VAL A 42 1.06 -20.42 -8.83
N ALA A 43 0.73 -21.22 -9.86
CA ALA A 43 -0.52 -21.11 -10.61
C ALA A 43 -1.74 -21.68 -9.85
N VAL A 44 -1.53 -22.58 -8.89
CA VAL A 44 -2.61 -23.30 -8.20
C VAL A 44 -3.11 -22.46 -7.02
N GLN A 45 -4.43 -22.28 -6.93
CA GLN A 45 -5.04 -21.59 -5.81
C GLN A 45 -4.88 -22.41 -4.51
N TRP A 46 -4.80 -21.72 -3.37
CA TRP A 46 -4.75 -22.41 -2.08
C TRP A 46 -6.08 -23.10 -1.80
N ASP A 47 -6.02 -24.41 -1.56
CA ASP A 47 -7.12 -25.18 -0.99
C ASP A 47 -6.97 -25.25 0.54
N PRO A 48 -7.88 -24.66 1.32
CA PRO A 48 -7.79 -24.65 2.78
C PRO A 48 -8.04 -26.03 3.42
N ILE A 49 -8.74 -26.94 2.73
CA ILE A 49 -9.10 -28.27 3.22
C ILE A 49 -7.94 -29.23 2.96
N ARG A 50 -7.45 -29.25 1.71
CA ARG A 50 -6.35 -30.14 1.30
C ARG A 50 -4.96 -29.60 1.67
N LYS A 51 -4.85 -28.31 2.02
CA LYS A 51 -3.59 -27.59 2.28
C LYS A 51 -2.62 -27.66 1.11
N GLU A 52 -3.16 -27.64 -0.10
CA GLU A 52 -2.41 -27.74 -1.36
C GLU A 52 -2.49 -26.44 -2.15
N GLY A 53 -1.48 -26.20 -3.00
CA GLY A 53 -1.39 -25.02 -3.86
C GLY A 53 -0.50 -23.92 -3.29
N ASN A 54 -0.76 -22.67 -3.68
CA ASN A 54 0.02 -21.52 -3.26
C ASN A 54 -0.60 -20.82 -2.03
N PRO A 55 0.00 -20.91 -0.83
CA PRO A 55 -0.55 -20.32 0.40
C PRO A 55 -0.80 -18.81 0.29
N THR A 56 -0.02 -18.10 -0.53
CA THR A 56 -0.16 -16.65 -0.73
C THR A 56 -1.44 -16.28 -1.51
N ARG A 57 -2.03 -17.22 -2.26
CA ARG A 57 -3.29 -17.04 -3.00
C ARG A 57 -4.54 -17.40 -2.18
N SER A 58 -4.39 -17.66 -0.88
CA SER A 58 -5.50 -17.92 0.03
C SER A 58 -6.46 -16.72 0.17
N GLU A 59 -7.73 -17.02 0.44
CA GLU A 59 -8.76 -16.01 0.67
C GLU A 59 -8.48 -15.15 1.89
N LEU A 60 -7.91 -15.74 2.95
CA LEU A 60 -7.53 -15.02 4.16
C LEU A 60 -6.56 -13.87 3.87
N VAL A 61 -5.46 -14.14 3.15
CA VAL A 61 -4.47 -13.12 2.77
C VAL A 61 -5.12 -12.04 1.89
N ASN A 62 -5.97 -12.43 0.95
CA ASN A 62 -6.69 -11.48 0.09
C ASN A 62 -7.64 -10.59 0.89
N ASN A 63 -8.34 -11.15 1.89
CA ASN A 63 -9.26 -10.42 2.74
C ASN A 63 -8.54 -9.41 3.63
N VAL A 64 -7.35 -9.75 4.16
CA VAL A 64 -6.50 -8.78 4.88
C VAL A 64 -6.14 -7.60 3.98
N ILE A 65 -5.66 -7.84 2.76
CA ILE A 65 -5.31 -6.76 1.82
C ILE A 65 -6.53 -5.90 1.47
N LYS A 66 -7.71 -6.50 1.28
CA LYS A 66 -8.96 -5.77 1.04
C LYS A 66 -9.34 -4.89 2.23
N THR A 67 -9.18 -5.39 3.46
CA THR A 67 -9.44 -4.62 4.68
C THR A 67 -8.50 -3.43 4.79
N VAL A 68 -7.20 -3.62 4.53
CA VAL A 68 -6.22 -2.52 4.54
C VAL A 68 -6.60 -1.45 3.51
N LYS A 69 -6.95 -1.85 2.28
CA LYS A 69 -7.42 -0.91 1.24
C LYS A 69 -8.65 -0.09 1.69
N ARG A 70 -9.60 -0.72 2.39
CA ARG A 70 -10.79 -0.02 2.92
C ARG A 70 -10.40 1.06 3.95
N PHE A 71 -9.43 0.78 4.81
CA PHE A 71 -8.94 1.76 5.80
C PHE A 71 -8.12 2.88 5.15
N GLU A 72 -7.34 2.58 4.11
CA GLU A 72 -6.61 3.59 3.33
C GLU A 72 -7.55 4.57 2.63
N VAL A 73 -8.61 4.08 1.97
CA VAL A 73 -9.61 4.94 1.30
C VAL A 73 -10.34 5.85 2.30
N ARG A 74 -10.47 5.43 3.56
CA ARG A 74 -11.07 6.23 4.64
C ARG A 74 -10.08 7.22 5.28
N CYS A 75 -8.85 7.32 4.78
CA CYS A 75 -7.77 8.10 5.37
C CYS A 75 -7.44 7.72 6.83
N GLN A 76 -7.77 6.49 7.25
CA GLN A 76 -7.52 5.95 8.60
C GLN A 76 -6.34 4.99 8.64
N GLY A 77 -5.65 4.79 7.51
CA GLY A 77 -4.44 3.98 7.37
C GLY A 77 -3.17 4.83 7.27
N VAL A 78 -2.07 4.19 6.86
CA VAL A 78 -0.78 4.85 6.65
C VAL A 78 -0.86 5.89 5.53
N GLN A 79 -0.30 7.08 5.78
CA GLN A 79 -0.23 8.16 4.80
C GLN A 79 0.55 7.73 3.55
N SER A 80 0.12 8.26 2.39
CA SER A 80 0.85 8.03 1.15
C SER A 80 2.18 8.79 1.18
N ALA A 81 3.29 8.07 0.96
CA ALA A 81 4.59 8.67 0.71
C ALA A 81 4.79 9.00 -0.79
N ALA A 82 3.75 8.87 -1.62
CA ALA A 82 3.83 9.24 -3.03
C ALA A 82 4.05 10.76 -3.15
N ARG A 83 4.87 11.17 -4.11
CA ARG A 83 5.03 12.59 -4.42
C ARG A 83 3.70 13.19 -4.85
N ARG A 84 3.36 14.33 -4.27
CA ARG A 84 2.21 15.13 -4.70
C ARG A 84 2.58 15.96 -5.95
N PRO A 85 1.62 16.28 -6.81
CA PRO A 85 1.80 17.25 -7.88
C PRO A 85 2.17 18.63 -7.32
N ILE A 86 2.91 19.43 -8.10
CA ILE A 86 3.23 20.82 -7.78
C ILE A 86 1.96 21.65 -7.93
N GLU A 87 1.67 22.44 -6.89
CA GLU A 87 0.56 23.37 -6.91
C GLU A 87 0.96 24.70 -7.58
N TYR A 88 -0.03 25.43 -8.10
CA TYR A 88 0.21 26.67 -8.85
C TYR A 88 0.99 27.71 -8.03
N GLU A 89 0.66 27.88 -6.76
CA GLU A 89 1.35 28.83 -5.88
C GLU A 89 2.83 28.46 -5.68
N GLU A 90 3.12 27.18 -5.57
CA GLU A 90 4.48 26.68 -5.41
C GLU A 90 5.30 26.87 -6.68
N PHE A 91 4.66 26.71 -7.84
CA PHE A 91 5.26 27.02 -9.12
C PHE A 91 5.60 28.50 -9.25
N VAL A 92 4.70 29.39 -8.84
CA VAL A 92 4.96 30.85 -8.83
C VAL A 92 6.09 31.19 -7.87
N ASN A 93 6.13 30.59 -6.68
CA ASN A 93 7.23 30.75 -5.72
C ASN A 93 8.57 30.25 -6.29
N LEU A 94 8.54 29.18 -7.09
CA LEU A 94 9.73 28.67 -7.78
C LEU A 94 10.25 29.71 -8.81
N LEU A 95 9.35 30.31 -9.58
CA LEU A 95 9.70 31.34 -10.55
C LEU A 95 10.22 32.63 -9.90
N THR A 96 9.64 33.07 -8.78
CA THR A 96 10.14 34.25 -8.05
C THR A 96 11.53 34.00 -7.47
N LEU A 97 11.81 32.79 -6.96
CA LEU A 97 13.15 32.41 -6.51
C LEU A 97 14.18 32.41 -7.65
N VAL A 98 13.82 31.91 -8.83
CA VAL A 98 14.69 31.95 -10.02
C VAL A 98 14.96 33.39 -10.45
N HIS A 99 13.93 34.22 -10.45
CA HIS A 99 14.06 35.62 -10.83
C HIS A 99 14.93 36.41 -9.84
N ALA A 100 14.77 36.16 -8.53
CA ALA A 100 15.58 36.81 -7.50
C ALA A 100 17.04 36.35 -7.48
N ALA A 101 17.33 35.15 -7.98
CA ALA A 101 18.67 34.55 -7.96
C ALA A 101 19.43 34.61 -9.31
N GLN A 102 18.99 35.48 -10.22
CA GLN A 102 19.64 35.75 -11.51
C GLN A 102 21.16 35.91 -11.32
N GLY A 103 21.94 34.96 -11.84
CA GLY A 103 23.40 34.88 -11.71
C GLY A 103 23.96 33.58 -11.12
N LYS A 104 23.11 32.69 -10.56
CA LYS A 104 23.55 31.38 -10.03
C LYS A 104 23.12 30.24 -10.96
N GLU A 105 24.05 29.75 -11.80
CA GLU A 105 23.78 28.64 -12.74
C GLU A 105 23.24 27.37 -12.07
N ALA A 106 23.62 27.11 -10.82
CA ALA A 106 23.17 25.94 -10.05
C ALA A 106 21.64 25.88 -9.88
N LEU A 107 20.96 27.02 -9.76
CA LEU A 107 19.51 27.06 -9.55
C LEU A 107 18.72 26.60 -10.77
N LYS A 108 19.27 26.79 -11.98
CA LYS A 108 18.67 26.29 -13.23
C LYS A 108 18.51 24.77 -13.20
N TYR A 109 19.51 24.05 -12.70
CA TYR A 109 19.48 22.60 -12.58
C TYR A 109 18.54 22.12 -11.47
N VAL A 110 18.42 22.88 -10.38
CA VAL A 110 17.47 22.58 -9.29
C VAL A 110 16.03 22.72 -9.79
N VAL A 111 15.71 23.79 -10.51
CA VAL A 111 14.37 24.00 -11.07
C VAL A 111 14.03 22.92 -12.10
N SER A 112 14.96 22.62 -13.01
CA SER A 112 14.77 21.56 -14.01
C SER A 112 14.55 20.19 -13.37
N SER A 113 15.32 19.86 -12.32
CA SER A 113 15.15 18.59 -11.61
C SER A 113 13.83 18.51 -10.83
N VAL A 114 13.36 19.59 -10.21
CA VAL A 114 12.05 19.60 -9.53
C VAL A 114 10.90 19.41 -10.52
N LEU A 115 10.97 20.02 -11.70
CA LEU A 115 9.94 19.92 -12.73
C LEU A 115 9.94 18.57 -13.48
N THR A 116 11.11 17.95 -13.69
CA THR A 116 11.22 16.63 -14.35
C THR A 116 10.89 15.45 -13.44
N LEU A 117 10.81 15.70 -12.14
CA LEU A 117 10.47 14.71 -11.11
C LEU A 117 8.96 14.61 -10.82
N GLN A 118 8.15 15.40 -11.53
CA GLN A 118 6.69 15.32 -11.61
C GLN A 118 6.28 14.28 -12.65
#